data_AF-A0A838FZ83-F1
#
_entry.id   AF-A0A838FZ83-F1
#
_cell.length_a   1.000
_cell.length_b   1.000
_cell.length_c   1.000
_cell.angle_alpha   90.00
_cell.angle_beta   90.00
_cell.angle_gamma   90.00
#
_symmetry.space_group_name_H-M   'P 1'
#
loop_
_entity.id
_entity.type
_entity.pdbx_description
1 polymer ?
#
loop_
_entity_poly.entity_id
_entity_poly.type
_entity_poly.pdbx_seq_one_letter_code
_entity_poly.pdbx_strand_id
1 'polypeptide(L)'
;MSIAAGIDIGNSTTEVVIARLASGRVSVLGAAAARTRRTKGSPESLDGAESLVRRLERQHGVTVTLASAAPLRRVETSAVVLP
;
A
#
# COMPACT_ATOMS: atom_id res chain seq x y z
N MET A 1 -18.66 -9.69 -5.62
CA MET A 1 -17.32 -10.11 -5.16
C MET A 1 -16.34 -9.08 -5.67
N SER A 2 -15.45 -8.57 -4.80
CA SER A 2 -14.49 -7.53 -5.16
C SER A 2 -13.09 -7.88 -4.68
N ILE A 3 -12.08 -7.36 -5.34
CA ILE A 3 -10.70 -7.41 -4.87
C ILE A 3 -10.35 -6.00 -4.42
N ALA A 4 -10.02 -5.86 -3.14
CA ALA A 4 -9.70 -4.59 -2.53
C ALA A 4 -8.19 -4.50 -2.25
N ALA A 5 -7.60 -3.33 -2.43
CA ALA A 5 -6.27 -2.98 -1.94
C ALA A 5 -6.38 -2.04 -0.74
N GLY A 6 -5.75 -2.40 0.37
CA GLY A 6 -5.42 -1.49 1.46
C GLY A 6 -4.00 -0.97 1.28
N ILE A 7 -3.82 0.34 1.31
CA ILE A 7 -2.55 1.02 1.02
C ILE A 7 -2.17 1.89 2.22
N ASP A 8 -0.96 1.71 2.75
CA ASP A 8 -0.34 2.63 3.71
C ASP A 8 0.92 3.22 3.10
N ILE A 9 0.99 4.56 3.04
CA ILE A 9 2.19 5.27 2.60
C ILE A 9 2.74 5.98 3.84
N GLY A 10 3.70 5.34 4.47
CA GLY A 10 4.49 5.90 5.55
C GLY A 10 5.64 6.79 5.05
N ASN A 11 6.37 7.39 5.98
CA ASN A 11 7.55 8.21 5.68
C ASN A 11 8.73 7.38 5.16
N SER A 12 8.88 6.14 5.65
CA SER A 12 9.99 5.25 5.30
C SER A 12 9.56 4.13 4.35
N THR A 13 8.37 3.61 4.57
CA THR A 13 7.85 2.42 3.90
C THR A 13 6.46 2.68 3.35
N THR A 14 6.19 2.02 2.23
CA THR A 14 4.87 1.91 1.64
C THR A 14 4.48 0.45 1.67
N GLU A 15 3.32 0.15 2.25
CA GLU A 15 2.78 -1.18 2.47
C GLU A 15 1.45 -1.33 1.73
N VAL A 16 1.23 -2.50 1.13
CA VAL A 16 -0.01 -2.82 0.42
C VAL A 16 -0.48 -4.22 0.81
N VAL A 17 -1.77 -4.36 1.07
CA VAL A 17 -2.47 -5.64 1.23
C VAL A 17 -3.55 -5.73 0.18
N ILE A 18 -3.66 -6.86 -0.52
CA ILE A 18 -4.82 -7.17 -1.36
C ILE A 18 -5.68 -8.25 -0.72
N ALA A 19 -7.00 -8.07 -0.77
CA ALA A 19 -7.96 -8.97 -0.17
C ALA A 19 -9.18 -9.20 -1.05
N ARG A 20 -9.75 -10.40 -0.97
CA ARG A 20 -11.05 -10.73 -1.54
C ARG A 20 -12.16 -10.35 -0.57
N LEU A 21 -13.13 -9.61 -1.06
CA LEU A 21 -14.37 -9.25 -0.35
C LEU A 21 -15.53 -10.05 -0.94
N ALA A 22 -16.07 -10.99 -0.18
CA ALA A 22 -17.19 -11.82 -0.59
C ALA A 22 -18.07 -12.20 0.60
N SER A 23 -19.38 -12.02 0.46
CA SER A 23 -20.39 -12.45 1.47
C SER A 23 -20.08 -11.97 2.89
N GLY A 24 -19.70 -10.69 3.04
CA GLY A 24 -19.35 -10.09 4.33
C GLY A 24 -18.02 -10.57 4.93
N ARG A 25 -17.24 -11.39 4.20
CA ARG A 25 -15.92 -11.86 4.64
C ARG A 25 -14.81 -11.19 3.87
N VAL A 26 -13.69 -11.00 4.57
CA VAL A 26 -12.42 -10.52 4.03
C VAL A 26 -11.44 -11.68 4.05
N SER A 27 -10.83 -11.97 2.90
CA SER A 27 -9.76 -12.98 2.80
C SER A 27 -8.53 -12.33 2.18
N VAL A 28 -7.46 -12.19 2.97
CA VAL A 28 -6.19 -11.65 2.47
C VAL A 28 -5.61 -12.60 1.44
N LEU A 29 -5.26 -12.07 0.27
CA LEU A 29 -4.64 -12.83 -0.81
C LEU A 29 -3.11 -12.68 -0.76
N GLY A 30 -2.62 -11.49 -0.43
CA GLY A 30 -1.20 -11.20 -0.32
C GLY A 30 -0.92 -9.80 0.21
N ALA A 31 0.32 -9.59 0.60
CA ALA A 31 0.83 -8.32 1.08
C ALA A 31 2.25 -8.08 0.59
N ALA A 32 2.64 -6.82 0.45
CA ALA A 32 3.99 -6.44 0.09
C ALA A 32 4.35 -5.06 0.63
N ALA A 33 5.64 -4.82 0.82
CA ALA A 33 6.18 -3.54 1.23
C ALA A 33 7.39 -3.14 0.38
N ALA A 34 7.67 -1.84 0.32
CA ALA A 34 8.90 -1.27 -0.22
C ALA A 34 9.23 0.04 0.49
N ARG A 35 10.44 0.58 0.27
CA ARG A 35 10.78 1.94 0.72
C ARG A 35 9.87 2.95 0.03
N THR A 36 9.34 3.91 0.79
CA THR A 36 8.59 5.04 0.24
C THR A 36 9.49 5.81 -0.70
N ARG A 37 8.96 6.08 -1.89
CA ARG A 37 9.65 6.93 -2.86
C ARG A 37 9.48 8.38 -2.44
N ARG A 38 10.62 9.08 -2.32
CA ARG A 38 10.65 10.49 -1.92
C ARG A 38 9.87 10.70 -0.62
N THR A 39 9.08 11.76 -0.52
CA THR A 39 8.33 12.11 0.70
C THR A 39 6.90 11.58 0.63
N LYS A 40 6.36 11.14 1.77
CA LYS A 40 4.93 10.81 1.92
C LYS A 40 4.04 11.91 1.35
N GLY A 41 3.08 11.53 0.51
CA GLY A 41 2.13 12.45 -0.13
C GLY A 41 2.63 13.12 -1.41
N SER A 42 3.85 12.81 -1.86
CA SER A 42 4.33 13.19 -3.19
C SER A 42 3.72 12.30 -4.28
N PRO A 43 3.62 12.77 -5.54
CA PRO A 43 3.22 11.93 -6.68
C PRO A 43 4.04 10.64 -6.77
N GLU A 44 5.36 10.73 -6.56
CA GLU A 44 6.26 9.58 -6.64
C GLU A 44 5.96 8.52 -5.57
N SER A 45 5.49 8.95 -4.39
CA SER A 45 5.05 8.03 -3.34
C SER A 45 3.80 7.24 -3.74
N LEU A 46 2.89 7.87 -4.50
CA LEU A 46 1.70 7.23 -5.06
C LEU A 46 2.08 6.24 -6.17
N ASP A 47 3.03 6.60 -7.05
CA ASP A 47 3.56 5.68 -8.07
C ASP A 47 4.21 4.43 -7.44
N GLY A 48 4.87 4.62 -6.29
CA GLY A 48 5.41 3.54 -5.48
C GLY A 48 4.33 2.58 -4.98
N ALA A 49 3.24 3.13 -4.43
CA ALA A 49 2.09 2.34 -3.99
C ALA A 49 1.40 1.60 -5.15
N GLU A 50 1.16 2.28 -6.28
CA GLU A 50 0.58 1.68 -7.48
C GLU A 50 1.44 0.52 -8.00
N SER A 51 2.77 0.70 -8.02
CA SER A 51 3.70 -0.34 -8.45
C SER A 51 3.58 -1.60 -7.58
N LEU A 52 3.38 -1.44 -6.27
CA LEU A 52 3.16 -2.54 -5.33
C LEU A 52 1.82 -3.24 -5.57
N VAL A 53 0.75 -2.48 -5.80
CA VAL A 53 -0.58 -3.02 -6.14
C VAL A 53 -0.48 -3.86 -7.41
N ARG A 54 0.08 -3.30 -8.50
CA ARG A 54 0.21 -4.01 -9.79
C ARG A 54 1.08 -5.26 -9.69
N ARG A 55 2.09 -5.25 -8.80
CA ARG A 55 2.90 -6.45 -8.53
C ARG A 55 2.06 -7.55 -7.89
N LEU A 56 1.26 -7.22 -6.87
CA LEU A 56 0.38 -8.17 -6.19
C LEU A 56 -0.73 -8.68 -7.11
N GLU A 57 -1.31 -7.82 -7.96
CA GLU A 57 -2.26 -8.23 -8.99
C GLU A 57 -1.69 -9.34 -9.90
N ARG A 58 -0.48 -9.13 -10.44
CA ARG A 58 0.20 -10.13 -11.27
C ARG A 58 0.54 -11.40 -10.50
N GLN A 59 1.03 -11.28 -9.26
CA GLN A 59 1.42 -12.41 -8.44
C GLN A 59 0.24 -13.33 -8.10
N HIS A 60 -0.96 -12.76 -7.91
CA HIS A 60 -2.15 -13.50 -7.50
C HIS A 60 -3.16 -13.73 -8.62
N GLY A 61 -2.88 -13.25 -9.84
CA GLY A 61 -3.78 -13.40 -10.99
C GLY A 61 -5.12 -12.72 -10.78
N VAL A 62 -5.13 -11.53 -10.16
CA VAL A 62 -6.34 -10.77 -9.85
C VAL A 62 -6.23 -9.32 -10.32
N THR A 63 -7.38 -8.65 -10.45
CA THR A 63 -7.46 -7.21 -10.68
C THR A 63 -8.15 -6.56 -9.49
N VAL A 64 -7.50 -5.56 -8.90
CA VAL A 64 -8.06 -4.74 -7.82
C VAL A 64 -9.15 -3.85 -8.40
N THR A 65 -10.34 -3.90 -7.81
CA THR A 65 -11.49 -3.10 -8.22
C THR A 65 -11.85 -2.02 -7.22
N LEU A 66 -11.25 -2.06 -6.03
CA LEU A 66 -11.43 -1.09 -4.95
C LEU A 66 -10.09 -0.82 -4.30
N ALA A 67 -9.77 0.45 -4.01
CA ALA A 67 -8.58 0.81 -3.27
C ALA A 67 -8.95 1.76 -2.12
N SER A 68 -8.30 1.57 -0.97
CA SER A 68 -8.40 2.46 0.17
C SER A 68 -7.00 2.77 0.66
N ALA A 69 -6.68 4.05 0.79
CA ALA A 69 -5.41 4.52 1.33
C ALA A 69 -5.64 5.09 2.73
N ALA A 70 -4.73 4.79 3.65
CA ALA A 70 -4.68 5.47 4.94
C ALA A 70 -4.49 6.99 4.72
N PRO A 71 -5.07 7.86 5.58
CA PRO A 71 -4.92 9.30 5.43
C PRO A 71 -3.45 9.74 5.34
N LEU A 72 -3.12 10.46 4.28
CA LEU A 72 -1.77 10.97 4.03
C LEU A 72 -1.50 12.24 4.85
N ARG A 73 -1.46 12.07 6.18
CA ARG A 73 -1.03 13.13 7.10
C ARG A 73 0.49 13.13 7.13
N ARG A 74 1.09 14.20 6.59
CA ARG A 74 2.53 14.42 6.65
C ARG A 74 2.92 14.72 8.10
N VAL A 75 3.88 13.97 8.60
CA VAL A 75 4.55 14.25 9.88
C VAL A 75 6.02 14.42 9.54
N GLU A 76 6.61 15.53 9.97
CA GLU A 76 8.06 15.70 9.87
C GLU A 76 8.70 14.83 10.95
N THR A 77 9.38 13.77 10.51
CA THR A 77 10.12 12.86 11.40
C THR A 77 11.59 13.21 11.30
N SER A 78 12.18 13.68 12.40
CA SER A 78 13.63 13.70 12.56
C SER A 78 14.08 12.38 13.19
N ALA A 79 15.23 11.87 12.76
CA ALA A 79 15.85 10.70 13.35
C ALA A 79 17.31 11.05 13.68
N VAL A 80 17.78 10.58 14.84
CA VAL A 80 19.18 10.61 15.24
C VAL A 80 19.65 9.18 15.44
N VAL A 81 20.87 8.87 15.00
CA VAL A 81 21.52 7.59 15.28
C VAL A 81 22.25 7.76 16.61
N LEU A 82 21.90 6.94 17.61
CA LEU A 82 22.62 6.88 18.88
C LEU A 82 23.69 5.78 18.80
N PRO A 83 24.89 6.00 19.39
CA PRO A 83 25.93 4.98 19.50
C PRO A 83 25.54 3.80 20.39
#